data_AF-A0AA51DBX6-F1
#
_entry.id   AF-A0AA51DBX6-F1
#
_cell.length_a   1.000
_cell.length_b   1.000
_cell.length_c   1.000
_cell.angle_alpha   90.00
_cell.angle_beta   90.00
_cell.angle_gamma   90.00
#
_symmetry.space_group_name_H-M   'P 1'
#
loop_
_entity.id
_entity.type
_entity.pdbx_description
1 polymer ?
#
loop_
_entity_poly.entity_id
_entity_poly.type
_entity_poly.pdbx_seq_one_letter_code
_entity_poly.pdbx_strand_id
1 'polypeptide(L)'
;MNQIRKRIIEYILIGSVGVILFVIAAILGFEDSAWSGMGAGLAAVSAVRLVQLYRYKNNEDYAEKINIENSDERNRFLAEKARGMTFVYSIIIEAVAVVAFRFLGHSEASTFIGFLICIQLVIYWLSYIWLKKKY
;
A
#
# COMPACT_ATOMS: atom_id res chain seq x y z
N MET A 1 10.20 -11.75 18.34
CA MET A 1 11.02 -12.25 17.21
C MET A 1 10.24 -12.86 16.03
N ASN A 2 9.23 -13.74 16.24
CA ASN A 2 8.50 -14.37 15.12
C ASN A 2 7.73 -13.39 14.21
N GLN A 3 7.15 -12.33 14.76
CA GLN A 3 6.39 -11.35 13.96
C GLN A 3 7.29 -10.53 13.01
N ILE A 4 8.51 -10.18 13.43
CA ILE A 4 9.46 -9.43 12.60
C ILE A 4 9.96 -10.31 11.45
N ARG A 5 10.32 -11.57 11.73
CA ARG A 5 10.71 -12.53 10.68
C ARG A 5 9.60 -12.72 9.65
N LYS A 6 8.34 -12.83 10.10
CA LYS A 6 7.18 -12.92 9.21
C LYS A 6 7.08 -11.69 8.29
N ARG A 7 7.16 -10.48 8.85
CA ARG A 7 7.13 -9.23 8.07
C ARG A 7 8.28 -9.13 7.06
N ILE A 8 9.48 -9.56 7.44
CA ILE A 8 10.62 -9.61 6.52
C ILE A 8 10.31 -10.52 5.33
N ILE A 9 9.77 -11.73 5.57
CA ILE A 9 9.39 -12.66 4.50
C ILE A 9 8.30 -12.05 3.61
N GLU A 10 7.29 -11.42 4.20
CA GLU A 10 6.22 -10.75 3.46
C GLU A 10 6.77 -9.67 2.50
N TYR A 11 7.66 -8.79 2.98
CA TYR A 11 8.24 -7.75 2.13
C TYR A 11 9.26 -8.30 1.11
N ILE A 12 9.95 -9.41 1.40
CA ILE A 12 10.78 -10.09 0.40
C ILE A 12 9.91 -10.64 -0.73
N LEU A 13 8.78 -11.28 -0.41
CA LEU A 13 7.85 -11.81 -1.41
C LEU A 13 7.24 -10.70 -2.26
N ILE A 14 6.80 -9.60 -1.63
CA ILE A 14 6.24 -8.46 -2.37
C ILE A 14 7.32 -7.81 -3.25
N GLY A 15 8.53 -7.65 -2.71
CA GLY A 15 9.67 -7.09 -3.43
C GLY A 15 10.08 -7.96 -4.62
N SER A 16 10.13 -9.29 -4.46
CA SER A 16 10.46 -10.20 -5.56
C SER A 16 9.42 -10.16 -6.67
N VAL A 17 8.12 -10.13 -6.33
CA VAL A 17 7.05 -9.94 -7.32
C VAL A 17 7.22 -8.61 -8.05
N GLY A 18 7.52 -7.52 -7.33
CA GLY A 18 7.77 -6.21 -7.94
C GLY A 18 8.95 -6.22 -8.92
N VAL A 19 10.07 -6.83 -8.53
CA VAL A 19 11.27 -6.96 -9.39
C VAL A 19 10.97 -7.83 -10.61
N ILE A 20 10.32 -8.98 -10.43
CA ILE A 20 9.95 -9.88 -11.54
C ILE A 20 9.07 -9.13 -12.54
N LEU A 21 8.05 -8.40 -12.05
CA LEU A 21 7.14 -7.65 -12.91
C LEU A 21 7.88 -6.54 -13.68
N PHE A 22 8.78 -5.82 -13.02
CA PHE A 22 9.59 -4.78 -13.65
C PHE A 22 10.52 -5.35 -14.74
N VAL A 23 11.23 -6.44 -14.44
CA VAL A 23 12.16 -7.10 -15.37
C VAL A 23 11.42 -7.69 -16.57
N ILE A 24 10.27 -8.34 -16.35
CA ILE A 24 9.44 -8.86 -17.45
C ILE A 24 8.94 -7.72 -18.34
N ALA A 25 8.47 -6.62 -17.74
CA ALA A 25 8.03 -5.45 -18.49
C ALA A 25 9.17 -4.87 -19.36
N ALA A 26 10.40 -4.81 -18.83
CA ALA A 26 11.56 -4.36 -19.58
C ALA A 26 11.93 -5.31 -20.75
N ILE A 27 11.96 -6.63 -20.51
CA ILE A 27 12.32 -7.62 -21.55
C ILE A 27 11.30 -7.64 -22.69
N LEU A 28 10.01 -7.49 -22.36
CA LEU A 28 8.93 -7.52 -23.35
C LEU A 28 8.68 -6.16 -24.03
N GLY A 29 9.45 -5.11 -23.69
CA GLY A 29 9.30 -3.78 -24.27
C GLY A 29 8.06 -3.01 -23.78
N PHE A 30 7.52 -3.36 -22.61
CA PHE A 30 6.38 -2.69 -21.96
C PHE A 30 6.85 -1.61 -20.97
N GLU A 31 7.90 -0.87 -21.31
CA GLU A 31 8.53 0.11 -20.40
C GLU A 31 7.59 1.26 -20.04
N ASP A 32 6.75 1.74 -20.97
CA ASP A 32 5.73 2.77 -20.73
C ASP A 32 4.37 2.20 -20.22
N SER A 33 4.33 0.92 -19.86
CA SER A 33 3.10 0.30 -19.37
C SER A 33 2.89 0.53 -17.86
N ALA A 34 1.63 0.41 -17.42
CA ALA A 34 1.32 0.41 -15.98
C ALA A 34 2.06 -0.67 -15.19
N TRP A 35 2.49 -1.76 -15.84
CA TRP A 35 3.16 -2.91 -15.21
C TRP A 35 4.59 -2.58 -14.79
N SER A 36 5.33 -1.80 -15.57
CA SER A 36 6.68 -1.36 -15.21
C SER A 36 6.63 -0.44 -13.98
N GLY A 37 5.74 0.55 -13.99
CA GLY A 37 5.54 1.47 -12.88
C GLY A 37 5.11 0.75 -11.59
N MET A 38 4.16 -0.20 -11.70
CA MET A 38 3.74 -1.02 -10.57
C MET A 38 4.89 -1.88 -10.02
N GLY A 39 5.66 -2.52 -10.89
CA GLY A 39 6.81 -3.35 -10.51
C GLY A 39 7.87 -2.54 -9.75
N ALA A 40 8.24 -1.37 -10.30
CA ALA A 40 9.18 -0.46 -9.67
C ALA A 40 8.67 0.03 -8.30
N GLY A 41 7.39 0.40 -8.19
CA GLY A 41 6.78 0.87 -6.95
C GLY A 41 6.80 -0.19 -5.85
N LEU A 42 6.40 -1.43 -6.17
CA LEU A 42 6.43 -2.55 -5.23
C LEU A 42 7.86 -2.88 -4.78
N ALA A 43 8.82 -2.88 -5.71
CA ALA A 43 10.22 -3.12 -5.39
C ALA A 43 10.78 -2.04 -4.45
N ALA A 44 10.53 -0.75 -4.76
CA ALA A 44 11.01 0.38 -3.96
C ALA A 44 10.41 0.38 -2.54
N VAL A 45 9.10 0.20 -2.41
CA VAL A 45 8.43 0.16 -1.10
C VAL A 45 8.96 -0.99 -0.25
N SER A 46 9.11 -2.18 -0.85
CA SER A 46 9.68 -3.35 -0.16
C SER A 46 11.12 -3.11 0.28
N ALA A 47 11.96 -2.51 -0.57
CA ALA A 47 13.34 -2.18 -0.21
C ALA A 47 13.41 -1.23 0.99
N VAL A 48 12.64 -0.14 0.98
CA VAL A 48 12.57 0.81 2.10
C VAL A 48 12.12 0.12 3.39
N ARG A 49 11.09 -0.72 3.32
CA ARG A 49 10.58 -1.45 4.49
C ARG A 49 11.59 -2.47 5.02
N LEU A 50 12.31 -3.17 4.15
CA LEU A 50 13.36 -4.11 4.56
C LEU A 50 14.52 -3.40 5.23
N VAL A 51 14.94 -2.22 4.74
CA VAL A 51 15.97 -1.40 5.40
C VAL A 51 15.50 -0.93 6.78
N GLN A 52 14.25 -0.47 6.91
CA GLN A 52 13.68 -0.09 8.20
C GLN A 52 13.67 -1.26 9.20
N LEU A 53 13.27 -2.45 8.75
CA LEU A 53 13.24 -3.66 9.58
C LEU A 53 14.65 -4.15 9.95
N TYR A 54 15.61 -4.03 9.04
CA TYR A 54 17.01 -4.35 9.30
C TYR A 54 17.58 -3.41 10.37
N ARG A 55 17.36 -2.10 10.24
CA ARG A 55 17.76 -1.11 11.25
C ARG A 55 17.08 -1.37 12.59
N TYR A 56 15.79 -1.69 12.59
CA TYR A 56 15.05 -2.04 13.79
C TYR A 56 15.61 -3.30 14.48
N LYS A 57 16.15 -4.26 13.73
CA LYS A 57 16.73 -5.48 14.31
C LYS A 57 18.15 -5.27 14.86
N ASN A 58 18.94 -4.42 14.21
CA ASN A 58 20.38 -4.32 14.46
C ASN A 58 20.81 -3.06 15.23
N ASN A 59 19.91 -2.10 15.45
CA ASN A 59 20.18 -0.88 16.21
C ASN A 59 19.15 -0.74 17.33
N GLU A 60 19.61 -0.93 18.58
CA GLU A 60 18.76 -0.92 19.78
C GLU A 60 18.17 0.46 20.05
N ASP A 61 18.95 1.54 19.91
CA ASP A 61 18.46 2.93 20.08
C ASP A 61 17.33 3.26 19.10
N TYR A 62 17.50 2.84 17.83
CA TYR A 62 16.47 3.02 16.81
C TYR A 62 15.23 2.17 17.11
N ALA A 63 15.39 0.94 17.61
CA ALA A 63 14.29 0.09 17.98
C ALA A 63 13.50 0.65 19.17
N GLU A 64 14.20 1.14 20.20
CA GLU A 64 13.61 1.75 21.38
C GLU A 64 12.82 3.01 21.00
N LYS A 65 13.42 3.90 20.21
CA LYS A 65 12.74 5.10 19.71
C LYS A 65 11.44 4.77 18.97
N ILE A 66 11.49 3.79 18.05
CA ILE A 66 10.32 3.36 17.29
C ILE A 66 9.27 2.70 18.20
N ASN A 67 9.68 1.99 19.25
CA ASN A 67 8.75 1.39 20.21
C ASN A 67 8.03 2.46 21.04
N ILE A 68 8.74 3.47 21.52
CA ILE A 68 8.16 4.61 22.24
C ILE A 68 7.19 5.38 21.33
N GLU A 69 7.59 5.65 20.09
CA GLU A 69 6.73 6.35 19.14
C GLU A 69 5.46 5.56 18.81
N ASN A 70 5.54 4.23 18.71
CA ASN A 70 4.37 3.39 18.41
C ASN A 70 3.49 3.09 19.63
N SER A 71 4.02 3.18 20.86
CA SER A 71 3.25 2.98 22.09
C SER A 71 2.53 4.25 22.56
N ASP A 72 2.98 5.42 22.10
CA ASP A 72 2.31 6.69 22.38
C ASP A 72 0.89 6.73 21.80
N GLU A 73 -0.09 6.90 22.69
CA GLU A 73 -1.51 6.97 22.32
C GLU A 73 -1.81 8.09 21.34
N ARG A 74 -1.11 9.23 21.44
CA ARG A 74 -1.29 10.36 20.52
C ARG A 74 -0.86 9.98 19.11
N ASN A 75 0.29 9.30 18.98
CA ASN A 75 0.78 8.87 17.67
C ASN A 75 -0.13 7.79 17.06
N ARG A 76 -0.66 6.88 17.89
CA ARG A 76 -1.65 5.90 17.45
C ARG A 76 -2.93 6.57 16.95
N PHE A 77 -3.45 7.56 17.68
CA PHE A 77 -4.61 8.33 17.27
C PHE A 77 -4.37 9.08 15.95
N LEU A 78 -3.24 9.78 15.82
CA LEU A 78 -2.87 10.49 14.60
C LEU A 78 -2.74 9.54 13.40
N ALA A 79 -2.13 8.36 13.61
CA ALA A 79 -1.99 7.35 12.56
C ALA A 79 -3.34 6.81 12.08
N GLU A 80 -4.26 6.48 13.00
CA GLU A 80 -5.61 6.03 12.63
C GLU A 80 -6.40 7.14 11.91
N LYS A 81 -6.31 8.39 12.39
CA LYS A 81 -6.95 9.53 11.72
C LYS A 81 -6.38 9.75 10.32
N ALA A 82 -5.06 9.66 10.16
CA ALA A 82 -4.39 9.78 8.87
C ALA A 82 -4.83 8.69 7.88
N ARG A 83 -4.98 7.43 8.34
CA ARG A 83 -5.52 6.34 7.52
C ARG A 83 -6.94 6.62 7.05
N GLY A 84 -7.81 7.08 7.95
CA GLY A 84 -9.18 7.46 7.61
C GLY A 84 -9.23 8.59 6.57
N MET A 85 -8.41 9.64 6.76
CA MET A 85 -8.31 10.73 5.78
C MET A 85 -7.75 10.26 4.43
N THR A 86 -6.74 9.40 4.44
CA THR A 86 -6.15 8.83 3.22
C THR A 86 -7.18 8.05 2.41
N PHE A 87 -8.03 7.26 3.08
CA PHE A 87 -9.13 6.53 2.43
C PHE A 87 -10.16 7.48 1.79
N VAL A 88 -10.52 8.57 2.48
CA VAL A 88 -11.43 9.58 1.90
C VAL A 88 -10.79 10.24 0.68
N TYR A 89 -9.53 10.64 0.78
CA TYR A 89 -8.82 11.26 -0.33
C TYR A 89 -8.61 10.31 -1.51
N SER A 90 -8.36 9.01 -1.27
CA SER A 90 -8.21 8.04 -2.36
C SER A 90 -9.51 7.92 -3.16
N ILE A 91 -10.66 7.81 -2.49
CA ILE A 91 -11.97 7.76 -3.17
C ILE A 91 -12.23 9.03 -3.99
N ILE A 92 -11.90 10.21 -3.45
CA ILE A 92 -12.09 11.48 -4.18
C ILE A 92 -11.19 11.53 -5.43
N ILE A 93 -9.91 11.18 -5.29
CA ILE A 93 -8.96 11.16 -6.40
C ILE A 93 -9.40 10.16 -7.47
N GLU A 94 -9.81 8.96 -7.06
CA GLU A 94 -10.32 7.92 -7.97
C GLU A 94 -11.60 8.39 -8.69
N ALA A 95 -12.54 9.03 -8.00
CA ALA A 95 -13.76 9.56 -8.61
C ALA A 95 -13.45 10.64 -9.66
N VAL A 96 -12.53 11.56 -9.36
CA VAL A 96 -12.04 12.55 -10.33
C VAL A 96 -11.38 11.85 -11.52
N ALA A 97 -10.58 10.81 -11.29
CA ALA A 97 -9.94 10.05 -12.35
C ALA A 97 -10.95 9.33 -13.25
N VAL A 98 -12.03 8.74 -12.69
CA VAL A 98 -13.12 8.13 -13.47
C VAL A 98 -13.73 9.14 -14.43
N VAL A 99 -14.06 10.34 -13.95
CA VAL A 99 -14.63 11.41 -14.77
C VAL A 99 -13.64 11.86 -15.84
N ALA A 100 -12.39 12.13 -15.47
CA ALA A 100 -11.34 12.55 -16.40
C ALA A 100 -11.11 11.52 -17.51
N PHE A 101 -10.95 10.24 -17.17
CA PHE A 101 -10.76 9.18 -18.17
C PHE A 101 -11.98 8.98 -19.05
N ARG A 102 -13.20 9.22 -18.54
CA ARG A 102 -14.41 9.17 -19.35
C ARG A 102 -14.42 10.27 -20.42
N PHE A 103 -14.01 11.49 -20.07
CA PHE A 103 -13.89 12.60 -21.02
C PHE A 103 -12.78 12.40 -22.03
N LEU A 104 -11.66 11.76 -21.64
CA LEU A 104 -10.55 11.45 -22.52
C LEU A 104 -10.81 10.24 -23.45
N GLY A 105 -12.00 9.64 -23.39
CA GLY A 105 -12.36 8.48 -24.23
C GLY A 105 -11.77 7.14 -23.74
N HIS A 106 -11.04 7.12 -22.62
CA HIS A 106 -10.50 5.92 -21.98
C HIS A 106 -11.57 5.22 -21.11
N SER A 107 -12.62 4.73 -21.77
CA SER A 107 -13.80 4.14 -21.11
C SER A 107 -13.47 2.89 -20.29
N GLU A 108 -12.50 2.09 -20.71
CA GLU A 108 -12.06 0.89 -19.99
C GLU A 108 -11.37 1.24 -18.66
N ALA A 109 -10.40 2.18 -18.69
CA ALA A 109 -9.70 2.64 -17.49
C ALA A 109 -10.66 3.30 -16.49
N SER A 110 -11.59 4.12 -16.99
CA SER A 110 -12.66 4.73 -16.20
C SER A 110 -13.52 3.67 -15.48
N THR A 111 -13.93 2.64 -16.21
CA THR A 111 -14.72 1.53 -15.65
C THR A 111 -13.94 0.75 -14.59
N PHE A 112 -12.66 0.47 -14.87
CA PHE A 112 -11.79 -0.26 -13.94
C PHE A 112 -11.63 0.49 -12.60
N ILE A 113 -11.37 1.80 -12.64
CA ILE A 113 -11.28 2.62 -11.43
C ILE A 113 -12.64 2.70 -10.71
N GLY A 114 -13.75 2.77 -11.46
CA GLY A 114 -15.09 2.68 -10.87
C GLY A 114 -15.31 1.39 -10.07
N PHE A 115 -14.86 0.25 -10.59
CA PHE A 115 -14.88 -1.02 -9.84
C PHE A 115 -13.95 -1.00 -8.63
N LEU A 116 -12.77 -0.36 -8.72
CA LEU A 116 -11.86 -0.22 -7.59
C LEU A 116 -12.52 0.53 -6.42
N ILE A 117 -13.23 1.63 -6.69
CA ILE A 117 -13.98 2.37 -5.67
C ILE A 117 -15.02 1.46 -5.00
N CYS A 118 -15.80 0.70 -5.80
CA CYS A 118 -16.79 -0.23 -5.28
C CYS A 118 -16.17 -1.30 -4.37
N ILE A 119 -15.05 -1.89 -4.78
CA ILE A 119 -14.32 -2.89 -4.00
C ILE A 119 -13.80 -2.29 -2.70
N GLN A 120 -13.22 -1.09 -2.74
CA GLN A 120 -12.74 -0.39 -1.54
C GLN A 120 -13.86 -0.16 -0.52
N LEU A 121 -15.04 0.26 -0.98
CA LEU A 121 -16.21 0.47 -0.12
C LEU A 121 -16.72 -0.84 0.49
N VAL A 122 -16.76 -1.93 -0.29
CA VAL A 122 -17.15 -3.25 0.21
C VAL A 122 -16.16 -3.76 1.25
N ILE A 123 -14.85 -3.64 1.00
CA ILE A 123 -13.81 -4.02 1.96
C ILE A 123 -13.94 -3.21 3.25
N TYR A 124 -14.14 -1.89 3.14
CA TYR A 124 -14.36 -1.02 4.30
C TYR A 124 -15.59 -1.48 5.10
N TRP A 125 -16.72 -1.70 4.43
CA TRP A 125 -17.96 -2.12 5.06
C TRP A 125 -17.83 -3.47 5.78
N LEU A 126 -17.24 -4.48 5.12
CA LEU A 126 -16.99 -5.79 5.71
C LEU A 126 -16.04 -5.68 6.92
N SER A 127 -14.97 -4.89 6.78
CA SER A 127 -14.01 -4.66 7.86
C SER A 127 -14.68 -3.98 9.06
N TYR A 128 -15.56 -3.00 8.81
CA TYR A 128 -16.31 -2.30 9.84
C TYR A 128 -17.26 -3.25 10.60
N ILE A 129 -18.02 -4.09 9.89
CA ILE A 129 -18.91 -5.08 10.53
C ILE A 129 -18.10 -6.04 11.40
N TRP A 130 -16.97 -6.53 10.88
CA TRP A 130 -16.12 -7.46 11.63
C TRP A 130 -15.51 -6.81 12.87
N LEU A 131 -14.98 -5.59 12.74
CA LEU A 131 -14.41 -4.84 13.86
C LEU A 131 -15.47 -4.52 14.91
N LYS A 132 -16.67 -4.08 14.50
CA LYS A 132 -17.81 -3.82 15.40
C LYS A 132 -18.27 -5.06 16.18
N LYS A 133 -18.09 -6.25 15.63
CA LYS A 133 -18.41 -7.50 16.35
C LYS A 133 -17.30 -7.89 17.33
N LYS A 134 -16.06 -7.52 17.03
CA LYS A 134 -14.87 -7.90 17.80
C LYS A 134 -14.60 -6.97 18.98
N TYR A 135 -14.86 -5.68 18.81
CA TYR A 135 -14.67 -4.61 19.81
C TYR A 135 -16.02 -4.03 20.20
#